data_AF-A0A952LC93-F1
#
_entry.id   AF-A0A952LC93-F1
#
_cell.length_a   1.000
_cell.length_b   1.000
_cell.length_c   1.000
_cell.angle_alpha   90.00
_cell.angle_beta   90.00
_cell.angle_gamma   90.00
#
_symmetry.space_group_name_H-M   'P 1'
#
loop_
_entity.id
_entity.type
_entity.pdbx_description
1 polymer ?
#
loop_
_entity_poly.entity_id
_entity_poly.type
_entity_poly.pdbx_seq_one_letter_code
_entity_poly.pdbx_strand_id
1 'polypeptide(L)'
;MAVGDARARRRAVLLWSGVGVLLLAAFVAGLGAMQRAYYSPSGFVEGFVRSIAAHNVPDALAMPGAAPTASALMRSGLPVGASRELLRSDILPAIRDVRVVSDTTAADDVHTVVVDARADGQRVSATFRVHQTGSVLGVLPTWGFASTPVGVARITVAHASTFTVGRHTVNPRAASPDQPAAAFNVSADYLVLPLAPLELSHRSHYVQAVPVTVTAAPGHVGEVTVDAQPTAAFTTAVQKQVDAFLDRCAEQKVLQPAGCPFGVEIDDRVQGEPTWSIDTYPKVR
;
A
#
# COMPACT_ATOMS: atom_id res chain seq x y z
N MET A 1 70.92 15.26 44.73
CA MET A 1 69.59 15.75 44.31
C MET A 1 68.95 14.95 43.16
N ALA A 2 69.45 13.77 42.76
CA ALA A 2 68.94 13.04 41.58
C ALA A 2 67.77 12.07 41.81
N VAL A 3 67.36 11.82 43.07
CA VAL A 3 66.32 10.81 43.40
C VAL A 3 64.90 11.39 43.41
N GLY A 4 64.75 12.71 43.59
CA GLY A 4 63.45 13.40 43.60
C GLY A 4 62.78 13.45 42.22
N ASP A 5 63.56 13.70 41.17
CA ASP A 5 63.08 13.82 39.78
C ASP A 5 62.53 12.51 39.21
N ALA A 6 63.11 11.37 39.60
CA ALA A 6 62.68 10.07 39.08
C ALA A 6 61.29 9.66 39.62
N ARG A 7 60.97 9.98 40.89
CA ARG A 7 59.64 9.70 41.47
C ARG A 7 58.58 10.65 40.93
N ALA A 8 58.92 11.93 40.74
CA ALA A 8 58.02 12.91 40.16
C ALA A 8 57.68 12.54 38.70
N ARG A 9 58.69 12.18 37.88
CA ARG A 9 58.48 11.67 36.51
C ARG A 9 57.66 10.39 36.46
N ARG A 10 57.92 9.40 37.33
CA ARG A 10 57.10 8.17 37.39
C ARG A 10 55.64 8.43 37.73
N ARG A 11 55.37 9.33 38.68
CA ARG A 11 53.98 9.72 39.03
C ARG A 11 53.30 10.46 37.88
N ALA A 12 54.02 11.35 37.19
CA ALA A 12 53.49 12.05 36.02
C ALA A 12 53.18 11.06 34.87
N VAL A 13 54.07 10.11 34.58
CA VAL A 13 53.83 9.08 33.56
C VAL A 13 52.62 8.22 33.92
N LEU A 14 52.49 7.78 35.18
CA LEU A 14 51.34 7.00 35.64
C LEU A 14 50.01 7.78 35.57
N LEU A 15 50.03 9.07 35.92
CA LEU A 15 48.87 9.96 35.80
C LEU A 15 48.46 10.16 34.34
N TRP A 16 49.41 10.49 33.45
CA TRP A 16 49.13 10.69 32.04
C TRP A 16 48.74 9.40 31.32
N SER A 17 49.32 8.25 31.69
CA SER A 17 48.86 6.96 31.19
C SER A 17 47.45 6.64 31.67
N GLY A 18 47.13 6.96 32.94
CA GLY A 18 45.79 6.78 33.49
C GLY A 18 44.76 7.64 32.74
N VAL A 19 45.07 8.92 32.51
CA VAL A 19 44.24 9.83 31.70
C VAL A 19 44.09 9.29 30.26
N GLY A 20 45.18 8.80 29.66
CA GLY A 20 45.15 8.20 28.32
C GLY A 20 44.23 6.98 28.23
N VAL A 21 44.30 6.06 29.20
CA VAL A 21 43.39 4.90 29.27
C VAL A 21 41.96 5.34 29.47
N LEU A 22 41.71 6.35 30.31
CA LEU A 22 40.36 6.84 30.61
C LEU A 22 39.73 7.54 29.40
N LEU A 23 40.51 8.32 28.65
CA LEU A 23 40.09 8.91 27.37
C LEU A 23 39.82 7.84 26.31
N LEU A 24 40.68 6.83 26.20
CA LEU A 24 40.46 5.71 25.28
C LEU A 24 39.17 4.94 25.63
N ALA A 25 38.94 4.67 26.92
CA ALA A 25 37.72 4.01 27.38
C ALA A 25 36.46 4.85 27.08
N ALA A 26 36.52 6.17 27.32
CA ALA A 26 35.42 7.08 26.97
C ALA A 26 35.16 7.12 25.46
N PHE A 27 36.22 7.11 24.64
CA PHE A 27 36.10 7.05 23.18
C PHE A 27 35.49 5.73 22.71
N VAL A 28 35.94 4.58 23.24
CA VAL A 28 35.38 3.26 22.93
C VAL A 28 33.92 3.15 23.39
N ALA A 29 33.58 3.70 24.55
CA ALA A 29 32.19 3.76 25.03
C ALA A 29 31.31 4.64 24.12
N GLY A 30 31.84 5.78 23.67
CA GLY A 30 31.17 6.65 22.69
C GLY A 30 30.96 5.98 21.34
N LEU A 31 31.98 5.28 20.84
CA LEU A 31 31.87 4.46 19.63
C LEU A 31 30.85 3.33 19.80
N GLY A 32 30.84 2.65 20.95
CA GLY A 32 29.86 1.60 21.25
C GLY A 32 28.43 2.13 21.32
N ALA A 33 28.23 3.33 21.87
CA ALA A 33 26.93 3.98 21.88
C ALA A 33 26.46 4.39 20.46
N MET A 34 27.35 4.99 19.66
CA MET A 34 27.09 5.34 18.27
C MET A 34 26.80 4.10 17.42
N GLN A 35 27.58 3.02 17.62
CA GLN A 35 27.42 1.73 16.96
C GLN A 35 26.06 1.10 17.27
N ARG A 36 25.62 1.13 18.54
CA ARG A 36 24.29 0.64 18.92
C ARG A 36 23.14 1.49 18.35
N ALA A 37 23.35 2.79 18.16
CA ALA A 37 22.31 3.66 17.62
C ALA A 37 22.16 3.53 16.10
N TYR A 38 23.26 3.48 15.34
CA TYR A 38 23.23 3.54 13.87
C TYR A 38 23.57 2.24 13.16
N TYR A 39 24.34 1.35 13.80
CA TYR A 39 24.75 0.05 13.26
C TYR A 39 24.00 -1.10 13.96
N SER A 40 22.78 -0.85 14.41
CA SER A 40 21.88 -1.85 14.96
C SER A 40 20.80 -2.25 13.96
N PRO A 41 20.16 -3.43 14.13
CA PRO A 41 19.07 -3.84 13.25
C PRO A 41 17.89 -2.87 13.33
N SER A 42 17.56 -2.42 14.55
CA SER A 42 16.62 -1.33 14.80
C SER A 42 16.98 -0.04 14.03
N GLY A 43 18.23 0.42 14.11
CA GLY A 43 18.67 1.64 13.43
C GLY A 43 18.58 1.54 11.90
N PHE A 44 18.88 0.37 11.34
CA PHE A 44 18.72 0.10 9.91
C PHE A 44 17.26 0.19 9.46
N VAL A 45 16.35 -0.47 10.17
CA VAL A 45 14.90 -0.44 9.88
C VAL A 45 14.33 0.96 10.08
N GLU A 46 14.75 1.66 11.13
CA GLU A 46 14.34 3.04 11.37
C GLU A 46 14.80 3.97 10.23
N GLY A 47 16.02 3.78 9.71
CA GLY A 47 16.51 4.46 8.51
C GLY A 47 15.60 4.24 7.30
N PHE A 48 15.20 3.00 7.04
CA PHE A 48 14.27 2.66 5.97
C PHE A 48 12.92 3.36 6.11
N VAL A 49 12.30 3.28 7.29
CA VAL A 49 11.01 3.92 7.54
C VAL A 49 11.11 5.45 7.49
N ARG A 50 12.21 6.04 7.94
CA ARG A 50 12.46 7.48 7.82
C ARG A 50 12.59 7.93 6.37
N SER A 51 13.20 7.12 5.49
CA SER A 51 13.23 7.41 4.05
C SER A 51 11.82 7.43 3.44
N ILE A 52 10.96 6.48 3.83
CA ILE A 52 9.54 6.49 3.42
C ILE A 52 8.83 7.73 3.97
N ALA A 53 9.02 8.05 5.25
CA ALA A 53 8.40 9.21 5.89
C ALA A 53 8.86 10.55 5.29
N ALA A 54 10.10 10.61 4.80
CA ALA A 54 10.64 11.73 4.03
C ALA A 54 10.20 11.73 2.56
N HIS A 55 9.32 10.82 2.16
CA HIS A 55 8.84 10.62 0.80
C HIS A 55 9.96 10.37 -0.21
N ASN A 56 11.07 9.75 0.23
CA ASN A 56 12.19 9.37 -0.62
C ASN A 56 12.17 7.86 -0.87
N VAL A 57 11.26 7.44 -1.74
CA VAL A 57 11.08 6.03 -2.13
C VAL A 57 12.34 5.44 -2.79
N PRO A 58 13.05 6.15 -3.70
CA PRO A 58 14.29 5.63 -4.27
C PRO A 58 15.33 5.25 -3.22
N ASP A 59 15.56 6.11 -2.22
CA ASP A 59 16.55 5.83 -1.17
C ASP A 59 16.10 4.68 -0.26
N ALA A 60 14.82 4.59 0.06
CA ALA A 60 14.27 3.46 0.81
C ALA A 60 14.50 2.13 0.07
N LEU A 61 14.23 2.08 -1.23
CA LEU A 61 14.39 0.88 -2.05
C LEU A 61 15.84 0.55 -2.40
N ALA A 62 16.75 1.52 -2.31
CA ALA A 62 18.19 1.31 -2.48
C ALA A 62 18.83 0.62 -1.27
N MET A 63 18.16 0.57 -0.12
CA MET A 63 18.70 -0.11 1.06
C MET A 63 18.90 -1.61 0.83
N PRO A 64 19.96 -2.23 1.40
CA PRO A 64 20.25 -3.65 1.24
C PRO A 64 19.05 -4.58 1.48
N GLY A 65 18.65 -5.31 0.44
CA GLY A 65 17.52 -6.24 0.48
C GLY A 65 16.12 -5.60 0.37
N ALA A 66 16.03 -4.27 0.24
CA ALA A 66 14.75 -3.57 0.15
C ALA A 66 14.13 -3.60 -1.26
N ALA A 67 14.97 -3.61 -2.29
CA ALA A 67 14.52 -3.62 -3.68
C ALA A 67 13.61 -4.84 -3.97
N PRO A 68 12.42 -4.64 -4.57
CA PRO A 68 11.49 -5.72 -4.90
C PRO A 68 11.94 -6.42 -6.19
N THR A 69 12.99 -7.23 -6.07
CA THR A 69 13.46 -8.08 -7.17
C THR A 69 12.58 -9.31 -7.30
N ALA A 70 12.52 -9.90 -8.50
CA ALA A 70 11.75 -11.12 -8.74
C ALA A 70 12.09 -12.26 -7.77
N SER A 71 13.38 -12.43 -7.46
CA SER A 71 13.84 -13.44 -6.49
C SER A 71 13.43 -13.11 -5.05
N ALA A 72 13.44 -11.84 -4.64
CA ALA A 72 12.99 -11.44 -3.31
C ALA A 72 11.48 -11.65 -3.12
N LEU A 73 10.68 -11.30 -4.14
CA LEU A 73 9.23 -11.52 -4.14
C LEU A 73 8.91 -13.02 -4.11
N MET A 74 9.55 -13.82 -4.98
CA MET A 74 9.34 -15.27 -5.05
C MET A 74 9.68 -15.98 -3.74
N ARG A 75 10.80 -15.63 -3.08
CA ARG A 75 11.16 -16.18 -1.75
C ARG A 75 10.13 -15.85 -0.67
N SER A 76 9.40 -14.75 -0.83
CA SER A 76 8.36 -14.31 0.10
C SER A 76 6.97 -14.79 -0.31
N GLY A 77 6.86 -15.61 -1.37
CA GLY A 77 5.56 -16.08 -1.89
C GLY A 77 4.71 -14.98 -2.53
N LEU A 78 5.30 -13.84 -2.88
CA LEU A 78 4.59 -12.70 -3.46
C LEU A 78 4.51 -12.78 -5.00
N PRO A 79 3.46 -12.19 -5.61
CA PRO A 79 3.35 -12.08 -7.07
C PRO A 79 4.56 -11.37 -7.69
N VAL A 80 5.34 -12.09 -8.50
CA VAL A 80 6.56 -11.58 -9.15
C VAL A 80 6.25 -10.49 -10.19
N GLY A 81 5.06 -10.54 -10.79
CA GLY A 81 4.58 -9.56 -11.77
C GLY A 81 3.86 -8.35 -11.17
N ALA A 82 3.90 -8.16 -9.84
CA ALA A 82 3.24 -7.01 -9.21
C ALA A 82 3.81 -5.69 -9.75
N SER A 83 2.91 -4.77 -10.14
CA SER A 83 3.28 -3.49 -10.73
C SER A 83 3.94 -2.56 -9.71
N ARG A 84 4.93 -1.78 -10.17
CA ARG A 84 5.63 -0.77 -9.38
C ARG A 84 4.94 0.59 -9.38
N GLU A 85 3.80 0.72 -10.06
CA GLU A 85 3.10 2.00 -10.24
C GLU A 85 2.73 2.69 -8.92
N LEU A 86 2.54 1.93 -7.83
CA LEU A 86 2.23 2.48 -6.50
C LEU A 86 3.46 2.69 -5.60
N LEU A 87 4.68 2.42 -6.09
CA LEU A 87 5.91 2.76 -5.37
C LEU A 87 6.33 4.21 -5.68
N ARG A 88 5.47 5.17 -5.31
CA ARG A 88 5.63 6.59 -5.65
C ARG A 88 5.56 7.45 -4.40
N SER A 89 6.36 8.52 -4.38
CA SER A 89 6.50 9.42 -3.24
C SER A 89 5.27 10.30 -3.00
N ASP A 90 4.63 10.77 -4.06
CA ASP A 90 3.54 11.77 -4.03
C ASP A 90 2.16 11.18 -3.72
N ILE A 91 2.06 9.87 -3.53
CA ILE A 91 0.85 9.20 -3.04
C ILE A 91 0.97 8.77 -1.58
N LEU A 92 2.13 8.98 -0.94
CA LEU A 92 2.35 8.55 0.42
C LEU A 92 1.63 9.49 1.40
N PRO A 93 1.03 8.93 2.47
CA PRO A 93 0.50 9.73 3.55
C PRO A 93 1.63 10.46 4.30
N ALA A 94 1.27 11.44 5.12
CA ALA A 94 2.22 12.05 6.04
C ALA A 94 2.52 11.08 7.18
N ILE A 95 3.73 10.54 7.22
CA ILE A 95 4.18 9.60 8.26
C ILE A 95 4.98 10.34 9.34
N ARG A 96 4.57 10.19 10.59
CA ARG A 96 5.17 10.83 11.77
C ARG A 96 5.29 9.85 12.95
N ASP A 97 5.95 10.28 14.01
CA ASP A 97 6.07 9.54 15.29
C ASP A 97 6.60 8.11 15.13
N VAL A 98 7.55 7.92 14.20
CA VAL A 98 8.22 6.66 13.93
C VAL A 98 9.02 6.25 15.17
N ARG A 99 8.74 5.04 15.68
CA ARG A 99 9.43 4.47 16.83
C ARG A 99 9.55 2.96 16.69
N VAL A 100 10.71 2.43 17.02
CA VAL A 100 10.88 0.98 17.20
C VAL A 100 10.28 0.60 18.55
N VAL A 101 9.36 -0.37 18.55
CA VAL A 101 8.68 -0.85 19.78
C VAL A 101 9.18 -2.21 20.23
N SER A 102 9.80 -2.99 19.33
CA SER A 102 10.39 -4.28 19.65
C SER A 102 11.55 -4.60 18.70
N ASP A 103 12.60 -5.23 19.22
CA ASP A 103 13.71 -5.82 18.47
C ASP A 103 14.08 -7.13 19.16
N THR A 104 13.75 -8.25 18.51
CA THR A 104 13.99 -9.60 19.04
C THR A 104 14.75 -10.42 18.03
N THR A 105 15.81 -11.09 18.47
CA THR A 105 16.57 -12.03 17.65
C THR A 105 15.95 -13.42 17.72
N ALA A 106 15.71 -14.02 16.57
CA ALA A 106 15.32 -15.43 16.46
C ALA A 106 16.56 -16.35 16.46
N ALA A 107 16.35 -17.67 16.55
CA ALA A 107 17.44 -18.64 16.65
C ALA A 107 18.31 -18.74 15.38
N ASP A 108 17.87 -18.15 14.28
CA ASP A 108 18.52 -18.10 12.96
C ASP A 108 19.37 -16.83 12.75
N ASP A 109 19.71 -16.09 13.83
CA ASP A 109 20.38 -14.79 13.81
C ASP A 109 19.64 -13.70 12.99
N VAL A 110 18.35 -13.93 12.71
CA VAL A 110 17.47 -12.93 12.09
C VAL A 110 16.80 -12.10 13.18
N HIS A 111 16.94 -10.79 13.08
CA HIS A 111 16.25 -9.84 13.93
C HIS A 111 14.86 -9.54 13.38
N THR A 112 13.87 -9.60 14.26
CA THR A 112 12.50 -9.17 14.01
C THR A 112 12.29 -7.83 14.71
N VAL A 113 12.16 -6.77 13.92
CA VAL A 113 12.01 -5.40 14.37
C VAL A 113 10.58 -4.93 14.11
N VAL A 114 9.88 -4.50 15.15
CA VAL A 114 8.53 -3.94 15.05
C VAL A 114 8.60 -2.43 15.17
N VAL A 115 8.02 -1.74 14.20
CA VAL A 115 7.97 -0.28 14.14
C VAL A 115 6.54 0.19 14.16
N ASP A 116 6.27 1.16 15.02
CA ASP A 116 5.03 1.91 15.02
C ASP A 116 5.25 3.31 14.43
N ALA A 117 4.24 3.83 13.75
CA ALA A 117 4.20 5.20 13.27
C ALA A 117 2.76 5.74 13.27
N ARG A 118 2.59 7.00 12.84
CA ARG A 118 1.30 7.58 12.49
C ARG A 118 1.28 8.01 11.04
N ALA A 119 0.38 7.46 10.24
CA ALA A 119 0.12 7.86 8.86
C ALA A 119 -1.18 8.68 8.82
N ASP A 120 -1.09 9.95 8.41
CA ASP A 120 -2.21 10.91 8.42
C ASP A 120 -2.99 10.92 9.75
N GLY A 121 -2.26 10.77 10.86
CA GLY A 121 -2.80 10.73 12.22
C GLY A 121 -3.29 9.35 12.69
N GLN A 122 -3.45 8.38 11.79
CA GLN A 122 -3.82 7.00 12.14
C GLN A 122 -2.60 6.19 12.58
N ARG A 123 -2.74 5.39 13.65
CA ARG A 123 -1.67 4.50 14.11
C ARG A 123 -1.48 3.35 13.12
N VAL A 124 -0.25 3.12 12.71
CA VAL A 124 0.15 2.02 11.83
C VAL A 124 1.35 1.30 12.44
N SER A 125 1.47 0.00 12.18
CA SER A 125 2.57 -0.83 12.65
C SER A 125 3.03 -1.79 11.56
N ALA A 126 4.32 -2.11 11.53
CA ALA A 126 4.91 -3.03 10.58
C ALA A 126 6.06 -3.81 11.23
N THR A 127 6.21 -5.06 10.81
CA THR A 127 7.26 -5.96 11.29
C THR A 127 8.24 -6.24 10.16
N PHE A 128 9.52 -6.07 10.45
CA PHE A 128 10.62 -6.22 9.52
C PHE A 128 11.55 -7.32 9.98
N ARG A 129 12.01 -8.16 9.04
CA ARG A 129 13.04 -9.17 9.30
C ARG A 129 14.35 -8.74 8.67
N VAL A 130 15.39 -8.62 9.46
CA VAL A 130 16.73 -8.20 9.01
C VAL A 130 17.80 -9.15 9.52
N HIS A 131 18.86 -9.32 8.75
CA HIS A 131 20.00 -10.15 9.10
C HIS A 131 21.28 -9.36 8.90
N GLN A 132 22.34 -9.79 9.57
CA GLN A 132 23.66 -9.23 9.36
C GLN A 132 24.21 -9.71 8.01
N THR A 133 24.61 -8.79 7.14
CA THR A 133 25.16 -9.07 5.81
C THR A 133 26.69 -9.09 5.80
N GLY A 134 27.33 -8.59 6.86
CA GLY A 134 28.78 -8.48 6.95
C GLY A 134 29.23 -7.51 8.03
N SER A 135 30.43 -6.97 7.87
CA SER A 135 30.94 -5.89 8.72
C SER A 135 31.93 -4.98 7.98
N VAL A 136 31.87 -3.68 8.26
CA VAL A 136 32.87 -2.70 7.85
C VAL A 136 34.01 -2.70 8.87
N LEU A 137 35.25 -2.76 8.39
CA LEU A 137 36.47 -2.78 9.22
C LEU A 137 36.50 -3.91 10.27
N GLY A 138 35.72 -4.98 10.07
CA GLY A 138 35.66 -6.14 10.96
C GLY A 138 34.89 -5.92 12.27
N VAL A 139 34.38 -4.72 12.54
CA VAL A 139 33.77 -4.37 13.84
C VAL A 139 32.41 -3.68 13.73
N LEU A 140 32.06 -3.10 12.58
CA LEU A 140 30.81 -2.39 12.36
C LEU A 140 29.86 -3.27 11.55
N PRO A 141 28.85 -3.93 12.16
CA PRO A 141 27.97 -4.83 11.44
C PRO A 141 27.20 -4.09 10.35
N THR A 142 27.06 -4.71 9.19
CA THR A 142 26.16 -4.25 8.12
C THR A 142 24.91 -5.09 8.12
N TRP A 143 23.78 -4.45 7.83
CA TRP A 143 22.46 -5.07 7.89
C TRP A 143 21.80 -5.09 6.52
N GLY A 144 20.89 -6.03 6.33
CA GLY A 144 20.02 -6.08 5.17
C GLY A 144 18.73 -6.82 5.49
N PHE A 145 17.71 -6.56 4.69
CA PHE A 145 16.42 -7.24 4.83
C PHE A 145 16.57 -8.73 4.51
N ALA A 146 16.13 -9.59 5.44
CA ALA A 146 16.10 -11.05 5.29
C ALA A 146 14.89 -11.48 4.44
N SER A 147 13.77 -10.79 4.58
CA SER A 147 12.58 -10.90 3.73
C SER A 147 12.24 -9.55 3.13
N THR A 148 11.52 -9.53 2.00
CA THR A 148 11.20 -8.25 1.35
C THR A 148 10.41 -7.32 2.29
N PRO A 149 10.81 -6.04 2.43
CA PRO A 149 10.13 -5.10 3.34
C PRO A 149 8.88 -4.47 2.73
N VAL A 150 8.60 -4.73 1.45
CA VAL A 150 7.39 -4.23 0.76
C VAL A 150 6.27 -5.27 0.82
N GLY A 151 5.04 -4.79 0.73
CA GLY A 151 3.87 -5.65 0.56
C GLY A 151 3.35 -5.61 -0.88
N VAL A 152 2.31 -6.40 -1.14
CA VAL A 152 1.53 -6.33 -2.37
C VAL A 152 0.09 -5.98 -2.03
N ALA A 153 -0.47 -4.99 -2.71
CA ALA A 153 -1.89 -4.69 -2.71
C ALA A 153 -2.52 -5.31 -3.97
N ARG A 154 -3.39 -6.29 -3.78
CA ARG A 154 -4.29 -6.78 -4.82
C ARG A 154 -5.52 -5.89 -4.85
N ILE A 155 -5.60 -5.06 -5.89
CA ILE A 155 -6.67 -4.08 -6.03
C ILE A 155 -7.63 -4.59 -7.08
N THR A 156 -8.87 -4.82 -6.67
CA THR A 156 -9.99 -5.08 -7.58
C THR A 156 -10.79 -3.79 -7.74
N VAL A 157 -11.10 -3.41 -8.97
CA VAL A 157 -12.03 -2.34 -9.30
C VAL A 157 -13.30 -3.00 -9.81
N ALA A 158 -14.38 -2.90 -9.05
CA ALA A 158 -15.67 -3.42 -9.44
C ALA A 158 -16.49 -2.36 -10.18
N HIS A 159 -17.12 -2.77 -11.28
CA HIS A 159 -18.07 -1.95 -12.07
C HIS A 159 -17.48 -0.66 -12.68
N ALA A 160 -16.15 -0.56 -12.69
CA ALA A 160 -15.37 0.52 -13.31
C ALA A 160 -14.04 -0.05 -13.83
N SER A 161 -13.30 0.76 -14.57
CA SER A 161 -12.03 0.35 -15.20
C SER A 161 -10.80 0.95 -14.54
N THR A 162 -10.96 1.92 -13.64
CA THR A 162 -9.86 2.65 -13.00
C THR A 162 -10.14 2.89 -11.53
N PHE A 163 -9.08 3.10 -10.76
CA PHE A 163 -9.16 3.69 -9.44
C PHE A 163 -8.25 4.93 -9.37
N THR A 164 -8.49 5.76 -8.38
CA THR A 164 -7.73 6.97 -8.09
C THR A 164 -7.06 6.82 -6.74
N VAL A 165 -5.77 7.16 -6.67
CA VAL A 165 -4.96 7.20 -5.46
C VAL A 165 -4.20 8.52 -5.42
N GLY A 166 -4.46 9.34 -4.39
CA GLY A 166 -4.04 10.74 -4.39
C GLY A 166 -4.56 11.48 -5.64
N ARG A 167 -3.66 11.92 -6.52
CA ARG A 167 -4.00 12.59 -7.79
C ARG A 167 -3.83 11.70 -9.03
N HIS A 168 -3.54 10.41 -8.84
CA HIS A 168 -3.21 9.49 -9.92
C HIS A 168 -4.38 8.59 -10.22
N THR A 169 -4.70 8.46 -11.50
CA THR A 169 -5.71 7.51 -11.97
C THR A 169 -5.00 6.33 -12.62
N VAL A 170 -5.26 5.14 -12.09
CA VAL A 170 -4.59 3.90 -12.48
C VAL A 170 -5.62 2.94 -13.07
N ASN A 171 -5.23 2.28 -14.17
CA ASN A 171 -6.03 1.21 -14.78
C ASN A 171 -5.37 -0.15 -14.49
N PRO A 172 -6.01 -1.07 -13.76
CA PRO A 172 -5.50 -2.42 -13.50
C PRO A 172 -5.09 -3.21 -14.74
N ARG A 173 -5.70 -2.95 -15.91
CA ARG A 173 -5.33 -3.62 -17.16
C ARG A 173 -3.92 -3.27 -17.65
N ALA A 174 -3.36 -2.13 -17.25
CA ALA A 174 -1.97 -1.80 -17.59
C ALA A 174 -0.98 -2.71 -16.84
N ALA A 175 -1.34 -3.16 -15.62
CA ALA A 175 -0.53 -4.04 -14.79
C ALA A 175 -0.84 -5.53 -15.05
N SER A 176 -2.04 -5.86 -15.52
CA SER A 176 -2.45 -7.21 -15.90
C SER A 176 -3.23 -7.15 -17.22
N PRO A 177 -2.52 -7.18 -18.38
CA PRO A 177 -3.11 -6.94 -19.70
C PRO A 177 -3.97 -8.08 -20.23
N ASP A 178 -3.78 -9.30 -19.72
CA ASP A 178 -4.45 -10.52 -20.20
C ASP A 178 -5.92 -10.62 -19.76
N GLN A 179 -6.43 -9.62 -19.04
CA GLN A 179 -7.81 -9.58 -18.56
C GLN A 179 -8.81 -9.44 -19.72
N PRO A 180 -9.96 -10.14 -19.71
CA PRO A 180 -10.94 -10.07 -20.80
C PRO A 180 -11.41 -8.64 -21.07
N ALA A 181 -11.52 -8.24 -22.33
CA ALA A 181 -11.93 -6.87 -22.70
C ALA A 181 -13.32 -6.50 -22.14
N ALA A 182 -14.23 -7.47 -22.08
CA ALA A 182 -15.57 -7.32 -21.53
C ALA A 182 -15.66 -7.59 -20.01
N ALA A 183 -14.53 -7.75 -19.30
CA ALA A 183 -14.57 -7.99 -17.86
C ALA A 183 -15.20 -6.80 -17.13
N PHE A 184 -16.25 -7.10 -16.37
CA PHE A 184 -17.01 -6.12 -15.59
C PHE A 184 -16.25 -5.61 -14.36
N ASN A 185 -15.37 -6.46 -13.83
CA ASN A 185 -14.42 -6.14 -12.77
C ASN A 185 -13.01 -6.35 -13.30
N VAL A 186 -12.07 -5.51 -12.88
CA VAL A 186 -10.65 -5.62 -13.25
C VAL A 186 -9.79 -5.62 -12.00
N SER A 187 -8.72 -6.42 -12.01
CA SER A 187 -7.84 -6.57 -10.85
C SER A 187 -6.38 -6.59 -11.25
N ALA A 188 -5.51 -6.08 -10.38
CA ALA A 188 -4.08 -6.24 -10.52
C ALA A 188 -3.37 -6.18 -9.18
N ASP A 189 -2.15 -6.74 -9.16
CA ASP A 189 -1.27 -6.74 -8.00
C ASP A 189 -0.29 -5.56 -8.12
N TYR A 190 -0.14 -4.79 -7.04
CA TYR A 190 0.73 -3.61 -6.97
C TYR A 190 1.65 -3.68 -5.76
N LEU A 191 2.92 -3.34 -5.94
CA LEU A 191 3.86 -3.19 -4.83
C LEU A 191 3.53 -1.93 -4.03
N VAL A 192 3.48 -2.06 -2.71
CA VAL A 192 3.17 -0.95 -1.79
C VAL A 192 4.18 -0.90 -0.65
N LEU A 193 4.43 0.31 -0.16
CA LEU A 193 5.33 0.54 0.96
C LEU A 193 4.62 0.25 2.29
N PRO A 194 5.32 -0.32 3.28
CA PRO A 194 4.76 -0.56 4.60
C PRO A 194 4.53 0.76 5.33
N LEU A 195 3.66 0.75 6.34
CA LEU A 195 3.29 1.93 7.15
C LEU A 195 2.68 3.09 6.34
N ALA A 196 2.40 2.89 5.05
CA ALA A 196 1.83 3.87 4.15
C ALA A 196 0.46 3.38 3.63
N PRO A 197 -0.61 3.43 4.45
CA PRO A 197 -1.96 3.15 3.96
C PRO A 197 -2.29 4.06 2.78
N LEU A 198 -2.83 3.49 1.71
CA LEU A 198 -3.23 4.23 0.52
C LEU A 198 -4.75 4.28 0.44
N GLU A 199 -5.31 5.49 0.34
CA GLU A 199 -6.73 5.68 0.07
C GLU A 199 -7.00 5.57 -1.44
N LEU A 200 -7.90 4.68 -1.81
CA LEU A 200 -8.32 4.39 -3.16
C LEU A 200 -9.77 4.83 -3.34
N SER A 201 -10.07 5.49 -4.46
CA SER A 201 -11.42 5.94 -4.78
C SER A 201 -11.69 5.77 -6.28
N HIS A 202 -12.94 6.01 -6.70
CA HIS A 202 -13.27 6.14 -8.10
C HIS A 202 -14.40 7.15 -8.25
N ARG A 203 -14.34 8.01 -9.28
CA ARG A 203 -15.44 8.91 -9.61
C ARG A 203 -15.51 9.15 -11.12
N SER A 204 -16.69 8.96 -11.67
CA SER A 204 -17.06 9.35 -13.02
C SER A 204 -18.45 10.01 -13.01
N HIS A 205 -18.98 10.35 -14.18
CA HIS A 205 -20.34 10.89 -14.28
C HIS A 205 -21.41 9.87 -13.82
N TYR A 206 -21.20 8.59 -14.14
CA TYR A 206 -22.21 7.54 -13.99
C TYR A 206 -21.98 6.62 -12.79
N VAL A 207 -20.75 6.45 -12.35
CA VAL A 207 -20.43 5.60 -11.19
C VAL A 207 -19.44 6.28 -10.27
N GLN A 208 -19.54 5.99 -8.97
CA GLN A 208 -18.64 6.48 -7.94
C GLN A 208 -18.44 5.43 -6.86
N ALA A 209 -17.24 5.33 -6.31
CA ALA A 209 -16.93 4.45 -5.20
C ALA A 209 -16.77 5.25 -3.90
N VAL A 210 -17.20 4.67 -2.78
CA VAL A 210 -16.80 5.17 -1.45
C VAL A 210 -15.30 4.92 -1.30
N PRO A 211 -14.49 5.89 -0.82
CA PRO A 211 -13.07 5.68 -0.62
C PRO A 211 -12.79 4.50 0.32
N VAL A 212 -11.82 3.67 -0.05
CA VAL A 212 -11.37 2.51 0.72
C VAL A 212 -9.87 2.59 0.92
N THR A 213 -9.39 2.15 2.08
CA THR A 213 -7.95 2.16 2.38
C THR A 213 -7.37 0.77 2.18
N VAL A 214 -6.21 0.70 1.54
CA VAL A 214 -5.41 -0.53 1.45
C VAL A 214 -4.12 -0.39 2.24
N THR A 215 -3.74 -1.46 2.92
CA THR A 215 -2.46 -1.59 3.59
C THR A 215 -1.98 -3.02 3.40
N ALA A 216 -0.70 -3.21 3.12
CA ALA A 216 -0.09 -4.53 3.09
C ALA A 216 1.09 -4.56 4.06
N ALA A 217 1.13 -5.60 4.89
CA ALA A 217 2.29 -5.86 5.73
C ALA A 217 3.49 -6.27 4.87
N PRO A 218 4.74 -6.01 5.31
CA PRO A 218 5.94 -6.52 4.65
C PRO A 218 5.83 -8.02 4.34
N GLY A 219 6.10 -8.41 3.10
CA GLY A 219 6.06 -9.83 2.69
C GLY A 219 4.67 -10.44 2.53
N HIS A 220 3.59 -9.66 2.65
CA HIS A 220 2.21 -10.15 2.54
C HIS A 220 1.42 -9.49 1.41
N VAL A 221 0.35 -10.17 0.98
CA VAL A 221 -0.65 -9.64 0.06
C VAL A 221 -1.83 -9.11 0.89
N GLY A 222 -2.15 -7.83 0.75
CA GLY A 222 -3.41 -7.24 1.19
C GLY A 222 -4.37 -7.13 0.01
N GLU A 223 -5.65 -7.46 0.21
CA GLU A 223 -6.66 -7.39 -0.84
C GLU A 223 -7.67 -6.27 -0.53
N VAL A 224 -8.09 -5.55 -1.57
CA VAL A 224 -9.07 -4.45 -1.46
C VAL A 224 -9.92 -4.39 -2.71
N THR A 225 -11.18 -3.98 -2.55
CA THR A 225 -12.09 -3.72 -3.66
C THR A 225 -12.55 -2.27 -3.65
N VAL A 226 -12.31 -1.58 -4.76
CA VAL A 226 -12.90 -0.27 -5.07
C VAL A 226 -14.21 -0.55 -5.80
N ASP A 227 -15.32 -0.47 -5.07
CA ASP A 227 -16.65 -0.81 -5.58
C ASP A 227 -17.39 0.44 -6.10
N ALA A 228 -17.44 0.58 -7.42
CA ALA A 228 -18.11 1.71 -8.06
C ALA A 228 -19.63 1.45 -8.14
N GLN A 229 -20.39 2.35 -7.52
CA GLN A 229 -21.84 2.28 -7.46
C GLN A 229 -22.48 3.33 -8.38
N PRO A 230 -23.69 3.05 -8.93
CA PRO A 230 -24.42 4.01 -9.76
C PRO A 230 -24.60 5.37 -9.09
N THR A 231 -24.41 6.44 -9.85
CA THR A 231 -24.78 7.80 -9.44
C THR A 231 -26.23 8.09 -9.77
N ALA A 232 -26.79 9.15 -9.18
CA ALA A 232 -28.13 9.65 -9.55
C ALA A 232 -28.24 9.97 -11.06
N ALA A 233 -27.15 10.39 -11.69
CA ALA A 233 -27.12 10.65 -13.13
C ALA A 233 -27.25 9.37 -13.95
N PHE A 234 -26.62 8.26 -13.52
CA PHE A 234 -26.81 6.96 -14.15
C PHE A 234 -28.25 6.47 -13.99
N THR A 235 -28.79 6.50 -12.77
CA THR A 235 -30.17 6.07 -12.50
C THR A 235 -31.16 6.89 -13.34
N THR A 236 -30.94 8.19 -13.47
CA THR A 236 -31.77 9.09 -14.30
C THR A 236 -31.65 8.75 -15.80
N ALA A 237 -30.45 8.48 -16.29
CA ALA A 237 -30.22 8.11 -17.67
C ALA A 237 -30.90 6.77 -18.01
N VAL A 238 -30.78 5.77 -17.13
CA VAL A 238 -31.43 4.47 -17.29
C VAL A 238 -32.95 4.62 -17.20
N GLN A 239 -33.46 5.39 -16.24
CA GLN A 239 -34.89 5.67 -16.12
C GLN A 239 -35.46 6.23 -17.43
N LYS A 240 -34.78 7.22 -18.03
CA LYS A 240 -35.21 7.78 -19.32
C LYS A 240 -35.26 6.74 -20.44
N GLN A 241 -34.32 5.79 -20.47
CA GLN A 241 -34.32 4.72 -21.47
C GLN A 241 -35.44 3.71 -21.23
N VAL A 242 -35.71 3.36 -19.96
CA VAL A 242 -36.82 2.49 -19.57
C VAL A 242 -38.16 3.14 -19.95
N ASP A 243 -38.34 4.41 -19.61
CA ASP A 243 -39.57 5.15 -19.92
C ASP A 243 -39.80 5.22 -21.42
N ALA A 244 -38.79 5.62 -22.20
CA ALA A 244 -38.87 5.69 -23.66
C ALA A 244 -39.11 4.31 -24.32
N PHE A 245 -38.61 3.23 -23.72
CA PHE A 245 -38.90 1.87 -24.17
C PHE A 245 -40.37 1.51 -23.95
N LEU A 246 -40.92 1.82 -22.77
CA LEU A 246 -42.33 1.58 -22.46
C LEU A 246 -43.27 2.47 -23.29
N ASP A 247 -42.85 3.69 -23.63
CA ASP A 247 -43.59 4.58 -24.52
C ASP A 247 -43.74 3.97 -25.92
N ARG A 248 -42.64 3.48 -26.50
CA ARG A 248 -42.69 2.76 -27.80
C ARG A 248 -43.55 1.51 -27.76
N CYS A 249 -43.63 0.86 -26.60
CA CYS A 249 -44.55 -0.25 -26.40
C CYS A 249 -46.01 0.20 -26.41
N ALA A 250 -46.32 1.32 -25.76
CA ALA A 250 -47.68 1.86 -25.70
C ALA A 250 -48.18 2.41 -27.05
N GLU A 251 -47.27 2.75 -27.96
CA GLU A 251 -47.61 3.16 -29.34
C GLU A 251 -48.12 1.99 -30.20
N GLN A 252 -47.83 0.73 -29.83
CA GLN A 252 -48.23 -0.43 -30.62
C GLN A 252 -49.72 -0.72 -30.49
N LYS A 253 -50.44 -0.65 -31.62
CA LYS A 253 -51.90 -0.82 -31.68
C LYS A 253 -52.35 -2.29 -31.80
N VAL A 254 -51.77 -3.16 -30.98
CA VAL A 254 -52.09 -4.59 -30.92
C VAL A 254 -52.33 -5.01 -29.47
N LEU A 255 -53.13 -6.06 -29.26
CA LEU A 255 -53.44 -6.55 -27.91
C LEU A 255 -52.21 -7.18 -27.23
N GLN A 256 -51.25 -7.65 -28.01
CA GLN A 256 -49.98 -8.20 -27.51
C GLN A 256 -48.80 -7.53 -28.24
N PRO A 257 -48.36 -6.35 -27.76
CA PRO A 257 -47.20 -5.67 -28.33
C PRO A 257 -45.94 -6.54 -28.30
N ALA A 258 -45.26 -6.65 -29.43
CA ALA A 258 -44.09 -7.50 -29.55
C ALA A 258 -42.90 -6.90 -28.78
N GLY A 259 -42.23 -7.73 -27.99
CA GLY A 259 -41.06 -7.33 -27.21
C GLY A 259 -41.39 -6.41 -26.02
N CYS A 260 -42.67 -6.33 -25.63
CA CYS A 260 -43.13 -5.46 -24.54
C CYS A 260 -43.53 -6.28 -23.31
N PRO A 261 -43.39 -5.71 -22.10
CA PRO A 261 -43.65 -6.42 -20.85
C PRO A 261 -45.15 -6.47 -20.48
N PHE A 262 -46.05 -6.08 -21.39
CA PHE A 262 -47.49 -6.06 -21.17
C PHE A 262 -48.25 -6.50 -22.44
N GLY A 263 -49.47 -6.98 -22.23
CA GLY A 263 -50.41 -7.41 -23.25
C GLY A 263 -51.69 -7.93 -22.61
N VAL A 264 -52.73 -8.13 -23.41
CA VAL A 264 -54.01 -8.67 -22.96
C VAL A 264 -54.53 -9.71 -23.95
N GLU A 265 -55.12 -10.78 -23.43
CA GLU A 265 -55.89 -11.76 -24.21
C GLU A 265 -57.37 -11.48 -24.01
N ILE A 266 -58.12 -11.42 -25.11
CA ILE A 266 -59.56 -11.17 -25.12
C ILE A 266 -60.21 -12.25 -25.99
N ASP A 267 -61.11 -13.03 -25.40
CA ASP A 267 -61.85 -14.10 -26.09
C ASP A 267 -63.03 -13.57 -26.92
N ASP A 268 -63.48 -12.35 -26.63
CA ASP A 268 -64.56 -11.66 -27.33
C ASP A 268 -64.08 -10.90 -28.58
N ARG A 269 -65.02 -10.58 -29.46
CA ARG A 269 -64.74 -9.81 -30.68
C ARG A 269 -64.33 -8.37 -30.35
N VAL A 270 -63.06 -8.03 -30.59
CA VAL A 270 -62.55 -6.66 -30.49
C VAL A 270 -63.04 -5.81 -31.66
N GLN A 271 -63.58 -4.62 -31.35
CA GLN A 271 -63.95 -3.61 -32.34
C GLN A 271 -62.95 -2.45 -32.28
N GLY A 272 -62.24 -2.21 -33.38
CA GLY A 272 -61.24 -1.15 -33.48
C GLY A 272 -59.85 -1.56 -32.99
N GLU A 273 -58.95 -0.57 -32.90
CA GLU A 273 -57.57 -0.75 -32.45
C GLU A 273 -57.48 -0.49 -30.93
N PRO A 274 -56.74 -1.32 -30.16
CA PRO A 274 -56.50 -1.06 -28.74
C PRO A 274 -55.62 0.17 -28.55
N THR A 275 -55.82 0.87 -27.42
CA THR A 275 -55.00 2.00 -26.99
C THR A 275 -54.34 1.66 -25.67
N TRP A 276 -53.02 1.80 -25.60
CA TRP A 276 -52.25 1.58 -24.39
C TRP A 276 -51.79 2.90 -23.78
N SER A 277 -51.66 2.92 -22.47
CA SER A 277 -51.02 4.01 -21.74
C SER A 277 -50.31 3.44 -20.51
N ILE A 278 -49.22 4.09 -20.09
CA ILE A 278 -48.47 3.72 -18.90
C ILE A 278 -48.98 4.57 -17.75
N ASP A 279 -49.74 3.96 -16.83
CA ASP A 279 -50.27 4.66 -15.65
C ASP A 279 -49.15 5.07 -14.68
N THR A 280 -48.24 4.14 -14.38
CA THR A 280 -47.07 4.39 -13.53
C THR A 280 -45.84 3.72 -14.10
N TYR A 281 -44.80 4.52 -14.35
CA TYR A 281 -43.50 4.00 -14.81
C TYR A 281 -42.74 3.33 -13.66
N PRO A 282 -42.09 2.17 -13.91
CA PRO A 282 -41.26 1.51 -12.91
C PRO A 282 -40.08 2.39 -12.55
N LYS A 283 -39.75 2.46 -11.25
CA LYS A 283 -38.62 3.26 -10.77
C LYS A 283 -37.34 2.45 -10.76
N VAL A 284 -36.35 2.92 -11.50
CA VAL A 284 -34.97 2.41 -11.45
C VAL A 284 -34.34 2.90 -10.14
N ARG A 285 -33.69 2.00 -9.41
CA ARG A 285 -32.96 2.29 -8.16
C ARG A 285 -31.56 1.74 -8.23
#